data_AF-A0AAE0W1W0-F1
#
_entry.id   AF-A0AAE0W1W0-F1
#
_cell.length_a   1.000
_cell.length_b   1.000
_cell.length_c   1.000
_cell.angle_alpha   90.00
_cell.angle_beta   90.00
_cell.angle_gamma   90.00
#
_symmetry.space_group_name_H-M   'P 1'
#
loop_
_entity.id
_entity.type
_entity.pdbx_description
1 polymer ?
#
loop_
_entity_poly.entity_id
_entity_poly.type
_entity_poly.pdbx_seq_one_letter_code
_entity_poly.pdbx_strand_id
1 'polypeptide(L)'
;MLGLIHVIKQDAIRYSRNRMHYNARFTAELLHSIAEAVGVNWRKLARRLSIPDEKRENIDTNSRFTSCDEKCYQMLSCWCNASKHATKELLASKLIACDLHLTAVKYLGDYVQDNHNTV
;
A
#
# COMPACT_ATOMS: atom_id res chain seq x y z
N MET A 1 -11.75 -11.23 31.18
CA MET A 1 -10.67 -11.05 30.17
C MET A 1 -10.79 -12.11 29.07
N LEU A 2 -11.79 -12.01 28.17
CA LEU A 2 -11.97 -12.96 27.05
C LEU A 2 -12.31 -12.28 25.70
N GLY A 3 -12.36 -10.95 25.65
CA GLY A 3 -12.75 -10.19 24.44
C GLY A 3 -11.65 -10.00 23.39
N LEU A 4 -10.37 -10.15 23.77
CA LEU A 4 -9.23 -9.88 22.88
C LEU A 4 -8.84 -11.06 21.98
N ILE A 5 -9.02 -12.30 22.45
CA ILE A 5 -8.56 -13.49 21.72
C ILE A 5 -9.50 -13.83 20.54
N HIS A 6 -10.78 -13.45 20.62
CA HIS A 6 -11.77 -13.72 19.58
C HIS A 6 -11.62 -12.79 18.36
N VAL A 7 -11.17 -11.54 18.57
CA VAL A 7 -10.98 -10.54 17.50
C VAL A 7 -9.79 -10.91 16.60
N ILE A 8 -8.66 -11.29 17.20
CA ILE A 8 -7.43 -11.63 16.47
C ILE A 8 -7.64 -12.81 15.50
N LYS A 9 -8.47 -13.79 15.86
CA LYS A 9 -8.78 -14.92 14.98
C LYS A 9 -9.72 -14.52 13.83
N GLN A 10 -10.61 -13.55 14.02
CA GLN A 10 -11.51 -13.09 12.96
C GLN A 10 -10.79 -12.25 11.90
N ASP A 11 -9.76 -11.49 12.28
CA ASP A 11 -8.95 -10.71 11.32
C ASP A 11 -8.09 -11.61 10.42
N ALA A 12 -7.47 -12.67 10.97
CA ALA A 12 -6.75 -13.66 10.17
C ALA A 12 -7.67 -14.41 9.18
N ILE A 13 -8.90 -14.72 9.59
CA ILE A 13 -9.90 -15.40 8.75
C ILE A 13 -10.45 -14.44 7.67
N ARG A 14 -10.62 -13.15 7.98
CA ARG A 14 -11.08 -12.15 7.02
C ARG A 14 -10.00 -11.79 5.99
N TYR A 15 -8.75 -11.70 6.42
CA TYR A 15 -7.59 -11.59 5.53
C TYR A 15 -7.54 -12.75 4.52
N SER A 16 -7.85 -13.95 5.00
CA SER A 16 -7.90 -15.18 4.19
C SER A 16 -9.07 -15.23 3.20
N ARG A 17 -10.18 -14.53 3.47
CA ARG A 17 -11.42 -14.59 2.66
C ARG A 17 -11.41 -13.67 1.44
N ASN A 18 -10.61 -12.60 1.46
CA ASN A 18 -10.45 -11.65 0.35
C ASN A 18 -9.41 -12.08 -0.69
N ARG A 19 -9.02 -13.36 -0.70
CA ARG A 19 -7.88 -13.90 -1.49
C ARG A 19 -8.17 -14.11 -2.98
N MET A 20 -9.30 -13.63 -3.49
CA MET A 20 -9.74 -13.89 -4.86
C MET A 20 -9.82 -12.56 -5.61
N HIS A 21 -9.00 -12.45 -6.66
CA HIS A 21 -8.71 -11.28 -7.50
C HIS A 21 -7.59 -10.34 -7.01
N TYR A 22 -6.46 -10.89 -6.57
CA TYR A 22 -5.20 -10.16 -6.64
C TYR A 22 -4.82 -9.98 -8.11
N ASN A 23 -4.67 -8.73 -8.54
CA ASN A 23 -4.06 -8.40 -9.80
C ASN A 23 -2.62 -8.97 -9.77
N ALA A 24 -2.28 -9.92 -10.65
CA ALA A 24 -1.03 -10.72 -10.61
C ALA A 24 0.29 -9.91 -10.63
N ARG A 25 0.20 -8.57 -10.67
CA ARG A 25 1.31 -7.61 -10.63
C ARG A 25 1.85 -7.31 -9.23
N PHE A 26 1.03 -7.42 -8.19
CA PHE A 26 1.44 -7.14 -6.80
C PHE A 26 0.94 -8.24 -5.86
N THR A 27 1.84 -8.83 -5.07
CA THR A 27 1.46 -9.77 -4.01
C THR A 27 0.98 -9.01 -2.77
N ALA A 28 0.07 -9.61 -2.00
CA ALA A 28 -0.40 -9.03 -0.74
C ALA A 28 0.75 -8.77 0.25
N GLU A 29 1.72 -9.69 0.32
CA GLU A 29 2.90 -9.59 1.20
C GLU A 29 3.78 -8.38 0.84
N LEU A 30 3.98 -8.13 -0.46
CA LEU A 30 4.71 -6.95 -0.93
C LEU A 30 3.99 -5.66 -0.52
N LEU A 31 2.67 -5.59 -0.73
CA LEU A 31 1.88 -4.41 -0.36
C LEU A 31 1.88 -4.18 1.15
N HIS A 32 1.81 -5.24 1.96
CA HIS A 32 1.93 -5.14 3.41
C HIS A 32 3.29 -4.59 3.84
N SER A 33 4.38 -5.12 3.27
CA SER A 33 5.73 -4.69 3.61
C SER A 33 5.98 -3.23 3.25
N ILE A 34 5.46 -2.78 2.10
CA ILE A 34 5.52 -1.37 1.70
C ILE A 34 4.64 -0.52 2.61
N ALA A 35 3.44 -0.97 2.95
CA ALA A 35 2.52 -0.24 3.81
C ALA A 35 3.07 0.00 5.22
N GLU A 36 3.71 -1.02 5.81
CA GLU A 36 4.39 -0.92 7.10
C GLU A 36 5.52 0.12 7.06
N ALA A 37 6.33 0.11 6.00
CA ALA A 37 7.43 1.05 5.82
C ALA A 37 6.98 2.49 5.49
N VAL A 38 5.85 2.66 4.81
CA VAL A 38 5.28 3.98 4.48
C VAL A 38 4.59 4.58 5.72
N GLY A 39 3.80 3.77 6.43
CA GLY A 39 3.08 4.14 7.63
C GLY A 39 2.34 5.47 7.50
N VAL A 40 2.65 6.43 8.38
CA VAL A 40 2.01 7.76 8.46
C VAL A 40 2.07 8.57 7.17
N ASN A 41 3.02 8.27 6.26
CA ASN A 41 3.18 8.99 5.00
C ASN A 41 2.19 8.54 3.90
N TRP A 42 1.28 7.62 4.20
CA TRP A 42 0.34 7.07 3.22
C TRP A 42 -0.52 8.14 2.53
N ARG A 43 -0.89 9.24 3.22
CA ARG A 43 -1.64 10.36 2.61
C ARG A 43 -0.82 11.12 1.58
N LYS A 44 0.48 11.29 1.81
CA LYS A 44 1.42 11.90 0.85
C LYS A 44 1.53 11.00 -0.39
N LEU A 45 1.70 9.70 -0.18
CA LEU A 45 1.76 8.71 -1.27
C LEU A 45 0.45 8.64 -2.07
N ALA A 46 -0.70 8.62 -1.40
CA ALA A 46 -2.01 8.60 -2.03
C ALA A 46 -2.24 9.80 -2.96
N ARG A 47 -1.79 11.00 -2.55
CA ARG A 47 -1.82 12.20 -3.40
C ARG A 47 -0.95 12.03 -4.65
N ARG A 48 0.26 11.47 -4.50
CA ARG A 48 1.17 11.21 -5.63
C ARG A 48 0.68 10.12 -6.58
N LEU A 49 -0.13 9.18 -6.08
CA LEU A 49 -0.82 8.16 -6.87
C LEU A 49 -2.16 8.65 -7.46
N SER A 50 -2.47 9.94 -7.32
CA SER A 50 -3.70 10.57 -7.81
C SER A 50 -4.98 9.91 -7.28
N ILE A 51 -4.94 9.41 -6.05
CA ILE A 51 -6.14 8.88 -5.39
C ILE A 51 -7.02 10.06 -4.96
N PRO A 52 -8.31 10.08 -5.34
CA PRO A 52 -9.24 11.14 -5.01
C PRO A 52 -9.35 11.38 -3.51
N ASP A 53 -9.56 12.63 -3.13
CA ASP A 53 -9.73 13.08 -1.74
C ASP A 53 -10.84 12.31 -1.04
N GLU A 54 -11.99 12.14 -1.68
CA GLU A 54 -13.10 11.34 -1.15
C GLU A 54 -12.67 9.91 -0.78
N LYS A 55 -11.87 9.25 -1.63
CA LYS A 55 -11.37 7.90 -1.33
C LYS A 55 -10.38 7.90 -0.17
N ARG A 56 -9.55 8.94 -0.04
CA ARG A 56 -8.63 9.09 1.09
C ARG A 56 -9.39 9.29 2.40
N GLU A 57 -10.38 10.17 2.42
CA GLU A 57 -11.20 10.42 3.60
C GLU A 57 -12.01 9.19 3.97
N ASN A 58 -12.54 8.45 2.99
CA ASN A 58 -13.22 7.17 3.22
C ASN A 58 -12.29 6.12 3.83
N ILE A 59 -10.99 6.10 3.49
CA ILE A 59 -10.02 5.20 4.14
C ILE A 59 -9.67 5.70 5.54
N ASP A 60 -9.52 7.01 5.71
CA ASP A 60 -9.07 7.61 6.97
C ASP A 60 -10.11 7.51 8.09
N THR A 61 -11.39 7.69 7.73
CA THR A 61 -12.54 7.68 8.66
C THR A 61 -13.10 6.28 8.90
N ASN A 62 -12.68 5.28 8.12
CA ASN A 62 -13.17 3.92 8.27
C ASN A 62 -12.59 3.27 9.54
N SER A 63 -13.47 3.04 10.51
CA SER A 63 -13.13 2.45 11.81
C SER A 63 -12.53 1.05 11.75
N ARG A 64 -12.56 0.38 10.58
CA ARG A 64 -11.91 -0.91 10.37
C ARG A 64 -10.39 -0.80 10.18
N PHE A 65 -9.87 0.38 9.87
CA PHE A 65 -8.43 0.61 9.68
C PHE A 65 -7.94 1.48 10.82
N THR A 66 -7.38 0.83 11.83
CA THR A 66 -6.97 1.46 13.08
C THR A 66 -5.57 2.04 13.00
N SER A 67 -4.69 1.41 12.22
CA SER A 67 -3.29 1.82 12.08
C SER A 67 -3.03 2.51 10.74
N CYS A 68 -1.92 3.26 10.67
CA CYS A 68 -1.54 3.95 9.42
C CYS A 68 -1.09 2.98 8.34
N ASP A 69 -0.49 1.86 8.71
CA ASP A 69 -0.11 0.75 7.83
C ASP A 69 -1.35 0.04 7.27
N GLU A 70 -2.40 -0.23 8.05
CA GLU A 70 -3.67 -0.76 7.54
C GLU A 70 -4.32 0.17 6.51
N LYS A 71 -4.34 1.48 6.82
CA LYS A 71 -4.83 2.51 5.90
C LYS A 71 -3.98 2.57 4.62
N CYS A 72 -2.66 2.47 4.76
CA CYS A 72 -1.75 2.46 3.62
C CYS A 72 -1.94 1.22 2.75
N TYR A 73 -2.07 0.04 3.35
CA TYR A 73 -2.32 -1.21 2.65
C TYR A 73 -3.63 -1.15 1.86
N GLN A 74 -4.69 -0.66 2.50
CA GLN A 74 -5.99 -0.49 1.83
C GLN A 74 -5.88 0.50 0.66
N MET A 75 -5.17 1.61 0.85
CA MET A 75 -4.93 2.61 -0.19
C MET A 75 -4.18 2.01 -1.39
N LEU A 76 -3.10 1.27 -1.15
CA LEU A 76 -2.33 0.60 -2.19
C LEU A 76 -3.16 -0.47 -2.90
N SER A 77 -3.94 -1.26 -2.15
CA SER A 77 -4.83 -2.27 -2.69
C SER A 77 -5.90 -1.64 -3.62
N CYS A 78 -6.51 -0.54 -3.19
CA CYS A 78 -7.45 0.21 -4.01
C CYS A 78 -6.81 0.75 -5.29
N TRP A 79 -5.58 1.26 -5.20
CA TRP A 79 -4.86 1.77 -6.36
C TRP A 79 -4.50 0.67 -7.37
N CYS A 80 -3.98 -0.46 -6.90
CA CYS A 80 -3.64 -1.63 -7.73
C CYS A 80 -4.85 -2.23 -8.45
N ASN A 81 -6.02 -2.17 -7.81
CA ASN A 81 -7.27 -2.69 -8.38
C ASN A 81 -7.96 -1.70 -9.32
N ALA A 82 -7.84 -0.39 -9.06
CA ALA A 82 -8.47 0.64 -9.88
C ALA A 82 -7.65 1.02 -11.12
N SER A 83 -6.32 0.93 -11.05
CA SER A 83 -5.44 1.39 -12.13
C SER A 83 -4.95 0.25 -13.01
N LYS A 84 -5.37 0.25 -14.29
CA LYS A 84 -4.80 -0.64 -15.33
C LYS A 84 -3.30 -0.41 -15.55
N HIS A 85 -2.81 0.76 -15.18
CA HIS A 85 -1.40 1.18 -15.29
C HIS A 85 -0.65 1.09 -13.96
N ALA A 86 -1.20 0.40 -12.95
CA ALA A 86 -0.46 0.13 -11.73
C ALA A 86 0.74 -0.78 -12.06
N THR A 87 1.95 -0.22 -12.03
CA THR A 87 3.20 -0.95 -12.23
C THR A 87 4.16 -0.68 -11.07
N LYS A 88 5.13 -1.58 -10.87
CA LYS A 88 6.11 -1.48 -9.78
C LYS A 88 7.03 -0.27 -9.96
N GLU A 89 7.38 0.06 -11.19
CA GLU A 89 8.17 1.23 -11.56
C GLU A 89 7.43 2.53 -11.21
N LEU A 90 6.13 2.60 -11.53
CA LEU A 90 5.31 3.75 -11.18
C LEU A 90 5.24 3.91 -9.66
N LEU A 91 5.00 2.82 -8.92
CA LEU A 91 4.99 2.85 -7.46
C LEU A 91 6.35 3.28 -6.88
N ALA A 92 7.45 2.73 -7.38
CA ALA A 92 8.81 3.09 -6.98
C ALA A 92 9.07 4.60 -7.20
N SER A 93 8.71 5.12 -8.38
CA SER A 93 8.86 6.55 -8.69
C SER A 93 8.08 7.45 -7.73
N LYS A 94 6.85 7.05 -7.34
CA LYS A 94 6.03 7.83 -6.40
C LYS A 94 6.51 7.73 -4.96
N LEU A 95 7.07 6.59 -4.56
CA LEU A 95 7.73 6.43 -3.27
C LEU A 95 8.97 7.34 -3.17
N ILE A 96 9.81 7.37 -4.21
CA ILE A 96 10.96 8.28 -4.28
C ILE A 96 10.51 9.74 -4.20
N ALA A 97 9.47 10.13 -4.95
CA ALA A 97 8.88 11.47 -4.88
C ALA A 97 8.19 11.81 -3.55
N CYS A 98 8.07 10.84 -2.63
CA CYS A 98 7.60 11.01 -1.27
C CYS A 98 8.72 11.01 -0.22
N ASP A 99 9.99 11.01 -0.64
CA ASP A 99 11.19 10.87 0.21
C ASP A 99 11.29 9.47 0.86
N LEU A 100 10.67 8.46 0.25
CA LEU A 100 10.67 7.05 0.70
C LEU A 100 11.62 6.20 -0.17
N HIS A 101 12.80 6.74 -0.48
CA HIS A 101 13.77 6.11 -1.37
C HIS A 101 14.24 4.74 -0.84
N LEU A 102 14.52 4.64 0.47
CA LEU A 102 14.95 3.38 1.09
C LEU A 102 13.88 2.30 0.97
N THR A 103 12.60 2.66 1.13
CA THR A 103 11.47 1.74 0.93
C THR A 103 11.36 1.31 -0.52
N ALA A 104 11.51 2.24 -1.47
CA ALA A 104 11.49 1.92 -2.90
C ALA A 104 12.62 0.95 -3.28
N VAL A 105 13.85 1.21 -2.83
CA VAL A 105 15.02 0.33 -3.13
C VAL A 105 14.87 -1.03 -2.46
N LYS A 106 14.45 -1.06 -1.19
CA LYS A 106 14.32 -2.31 -0.42
C LYS A 106 13.31 -3.28 -1.02
N TYR A 107 12.17 -2.77 -1.50
CA TYR A 107 11.06 -3.62 -1.94
C TYR A 107 10.84 -3.65 -3.45
N LEU A 108 11.35 -2.65 -4.17
CA LEU A 108 11.15 -2.46 -5.61
C LEU A 108 12.48 -2.13 -6.32
N GLY A 109 13.62 -2.50 -5.75
CA GLY A 109 14.97 -2.13 -6.24
C GLY A 109 15.20 -2.39 -7.73
N ASP A 110 14.77 -3.55 -8.24
CA ASP A 110 14.87 -3.90 -9.67
C ASP A 110 14.07 -2.96 -10.61
N TYR A 111 13.18 -2.16 -10.04
CA TYR A 111 12.26 -1.25 -10.73
C TYR A 111 12.53 0.23 -10.40
N VAL A 112 13.50 0.51 -9.54
CA VAL A 112 14.03 1.86 -9.36
C VAL A 112 14.91 2.12 -10.57
N GLN A 113 14.48 2.99 -11.48
CA GLN A 113 15.35 3.41 -12.56
C GLN A 113 16.54 4.15 -11.94
N ASP A 114 17.70 3.51 -11.97
CA ASP A 114 18.99 4.16 -11.77
C ASP A 114 19.08 5.23 -12.87
N ASN A 115 18.76 6.48 -12.53
CA ASN A 115 18.97 7.62 -13.41
C ASN A 115 20.48 7.96 -13.54
N HIS A 116 21.34 6.93 -13.54
CA HIS A 116 22.73 7.00 -13.95
C HIS A 116 22.89 6.52 -15.40
N ASN A 117 22.02 7.01 -16.31
CA ASN A 117 22.40 7.14 -17.70
C ASN A 117 21.49 8.13 -18.44
N THR A 118 21.90 9.39 -18.50
CA THR A 118 21.65 10.26 -19.65
C THR A 118 22.62 11.45 -19.59
N VAL A 119 23.70 11.29 -20.36
CA VAL A 119 24.56 12.28 -21.05
C VAL A 119 24.75 13.66 -20.40
#